data_AF-A0A147GPN5-F1
#
_entry.id   AF-A0A147GPN5-F1
#
_cell.length_a   1.000
_cell.length_b   1.000
_cell.length_c   1.000
_cell.angle_alpha   90.00
_cell.angle_beta   90.00
_cell.angle_gamma   90.00
#
_symmetry.space_group_name_H-M   'P 1'
#
loop_
_entity.id
_entity.type
_entity.pdbx_description
1 polymer ?
#
loop_
_entity_poly.entity_id
_entity_poly.type
_entity_poly.pdbx_seq_one_letter_code
_entity_poly.pdbx_strand_id
1 'polypeptide(L)'
;MITFVVASALLAGAGAALWFMPPQTSAEWAAWVQAAGVCAALGLALRLQYMASRQASRQADRVATLFAANMHWVFRELSDACIKRAWADFAVHRRVLQEVLAQGREVSLQQLDGSGLAMVTSLRAMGVEGLEMVATHTPQGDWHHLHRYFEKRLPSIAGWLALYGHPPESSGPTDYQGLRTSFGQFESR
;
A
#
# COMPACT_ATOMS: atom_id res chain seq x y z
N MET A 1 -12.39 -20.35 -10.91
CA MET A 1 -13.25 -21.52 -11.24
C MET A 1 -14.33 -21.13 -12.25
N ILE A 2 -15.10 -20.06 -12.01
CA ILE A 2 -16.15 -19.56 -12.93
C ILE A 2 -15.63 -19.26 -14.35
N THR A 3 -14.44 -18.67 -14.49
CA THR A 3 -13.83 -18.34 -15.79
C THR A 3 -13.44 -19.55 -16.64
N PHE A 4 -12.95 -20.61 -16.01
CA PHE A 4 -12.65 -21.87 -16.71
C PHE A 4 -13.95 -22.51 -17.21
N VAL A 5 -15.03 -22.44 -16.42
CA VAL A 5 -16.34 -22.98 -16.82
C VAL A 5 -16.93 -22.22 -18.00
N VAL A 6 -16.86 -20.88 -18.00
CA VAL A 6 -17.39 -20.06 -19.11
C VAL A 6 -16.58 -20.24 -20.39
N ALA A 7 -15.24 -20.24 -20.32
CA ALA A 7 -14.39 -20.47 -21.48
C ALA A 7 -14.58 -21.89 -22.05
N SER A 8 -14.67 -22.90 -21.18
CA SER A 8 -14.96 -24.29 -21.60
C SER A 8 -16.36 -24.43 -22.19
N ALA A 9 -17.36 -23.74 -21.66
CA ALA A 9 -18.72 -23.75 -22.20
C ALA A 9 -18.81 -23.06 -23.58
N LEU A 10 -18.07 -21.96 -23.78
CA LEU A 10 -17.99 -21.27 -25.08
C LEU A 10 -17.26 -22.12 -26.13
N LEU A 11 -16.15 -22.77 -25.75
CA LEU A 11 -15.42 -23.68 -26.63
C LEU A 11 -16.22 -24.94 -26.95
N ALA A 12 -16.93 -25.50 -25.96
CA ALA A 12 -17.82 -26.65 -26.17
C ALA A 12 -19.02 -26.28 -27.06
N GLY A 13 -19.61 -25.10 -26.87
CA GLY A 13 -20.69 -24.59 -27.73
C GLY A 13 -20.23 -24.32 -29.16
N ALA A 14 -19.04 -23.75 -29.35
CA ALA A 14 -18.42 -23.57 -30.66
C ALA A 14 -18.10 -24.91 -31.34
N GLY A 15 -17.57 -25.87 -30.59
CA GLY A 15 -17.30 -27.23 -31.09
C GLY A 15 -18.57 -27.98 -31.47
N ALA A 16 -19.64 -27.85 -30.67
CA ALA A 16 -20.95 -28.42 -30.99
C ALA A 16 -21.56 -27.76 -32.25
N ALA A 17 -21.47 -26.43 -32.38
CA ALA A 17 -21.94 -25.72 -33.56
C ALA A 17 -21.17 -26.12 -34.84
N LEU A 18 -19.85 -26.30 -34.76
CA LEU A 18 -19.02 -26.83 -35.85
C LEU A 18 -19.36 -28.28 -36.24
N TRP A 19 -19.81 -29.10 -35.28
CA TRP A 19 -20.25 -30.47 -35.52
C TRP A 19 -21.60 -30.54 -36.25
N PHE A 20 -22.52 -29.63 -35.93
CA PHE A 20 -23.85 -29.58 -36.55
C PHE A 20 -23.91 -28.76 -37.85
N MET A 21 -23.05 -27.76 -38.03
CA MET A 21 -22.99 -26.91 -39.22
C MET A 21 -21.53 -26.70 -39.65
N PRO A 22 -20.95 -27.66 -40.38
CA PRO A 22 -19.58 -27.53 -40.85
C PRO A 22 -19.49 -26.41 -41.90
N PRO A 23 -18.52 -25.48 -41.79
CA PRO A 23 -18.34 -24.38 -42.74
C PRO A 23 -18.02 -24.91 -44.13
N GLN A 24 -18.81 -24.49 -45.12
CA GLN A 24 -18.69 -24.92 -46.52
C GLN A 24 -17.96 -23.89 -47.38
N THR A 25 -17.85 -22.65 -46.91
CA THR A 25 -17.22 -21.55 -47.67
C THR A 25 -16.00 -20.96 -46.95
N SER A 26 -15.09 -20.37 -47.72
CA SER A 26 -13.89 -19.70 -47.19
C SER A 26 -14.23 -18.51 -46.28
N ALA A 27 -15.37 -17.85 -46.52
CA ALA A 27 -15.87 -16.76 -45.68
C ALA A 27 -16.33 -17.24 -44.29
N GLU A 28 -17.00 -18.40 -44.21
CA GLU A 28 -17.41 -19.00 -42.94
C GLU A 28 -16.21 -19.46 -42.12
N TRP A 29 -15.18 -20.01 -42.77
CA TRP A 29 -13.90 -20.32 -42.12
C TRP A 29 -13.22 -19.08 -41.54
N ALA A 30 -13.22 -17.96 -42.28
CA ALA A 30 -12.67 -16.71 -41.78
C ALA A 30 -13.44 -16.20 -40.55
N ALA A 31 -14.76 -16.30 -40.55
CA ALA A 31 -15.60 -15.92 -39.42
C ALA A 31 -15.32 -16.78 -38.17
N TRP A 32 -15.11 -18.10 -38.33
CA TRP A 32 -14.75 -18.99 -37.24
C TRP A 32 -13.37 -18.69 -36.65
N VAL A 33 -12.38 -18.45 -37.50
CA VAL A 33 -11.03 -18.06 -37.05
C VAL A 33 -11.07 -16.72 -36.31
N GLN A 34 -11.85 -15.76 -36.80
CA GLN A 34 -12.04 -14.48 -36.13
C GLN A 34 -12.74 -14.64 -34.78
N ALA A 35 -13.81 -15.42 -34.71
CA ALA A 35 -14.52 -15.69 -33.45
C ALA A 35 -13.60 -16.38 -32.42
N ALA A 36 -12.82 -17.38 -32.84
CA ALA A 36 -11.84 -18.04 -32.00
C ALA A 36 -10.74 -17.06 -31.52
N GLY A 37 -10.26 -16.18 -32.41
CA GLY A 37 -9.30 -15.13 -32.08
C GLY A 37 -9.84 -14.13 -31.04
N VAL A 38 -11.09 -13.70 -31.18
CA VAL A 38 -11.75 -12.79 -30.22
C VAL A 38 -11.93 -13.46 -28.85
N CYS A 39 -12.37 -14.72 -28.83
CA CYS A 39 -12.49 -15.48 -27.58
C CYS A 39 -11.14 -15.66 -26.87
N ALA A 40 -10.08 -15.97 -27.61
CA ALA A 40 -8.73 -16.07 -27.07
C ALA A 40 -8.23 -14.72 -26.53
N ALA A 41 -8.47 -13.62 -27.26
CA ALA A 41 -8.11 -12.27 -26.84
C ALA A 41 -8.84 -11.85 -25.56
N LEU A 42 -10.15 -12.13 -25.44
CA LEU A 42 -10.92 -11.85 -24.22
C LEU A 42 -10.43 -12.68 -23.04
N GLY A 43 -10.13 -13.96 -23.25
CA GLY A 43 -9.54 -14.83 -22.23
C GLY A 43 -8.19 -14.31 -21.74
N LEU A 44 -7.34 -13.85 -22.66
CA LEU A 44 -6.04 -13.28 -22.34
C LEU A 44 -6.17 -11.94 -21.59
N ALA A 45 -7.06 -11.05 -22.06
CA ALA A 45 -7.31 -9.76 -21.42
C ALA A 45 -7.80 -9.94 -19.97
N LEU A 46 -8.74 -10.86 -19.74
CA LEU A 46 -9.22 -11.18 -18.39
C LEU A 46 -8.12 -11.79 -17.51
N ARG A 47 -7.26 -12.64 -18.07
CA ARG A 47 -6.11 -13.19 -17.34
C ARG A 47 -5.12 -12.10 -16.95
N LEU A 48 -4.81 -11.18 -17.87
CA LEU A 48 -3.92 -10.04 -17.61
C LEU A 48 -4.52 -9.12 -16.54
N GLN A 49 -5.82 -8.83 -16.62
CA GLN A 49 -6.52 -8.02 -15.62
C GLN A 49 -6.53 -8.68 -14.24
N TYR A 50 -6.71 -10.01 -14.18
CA TYR A 50 -6.63 -10.78 -12.93
C TYR A 50 -5.21 -10.81 -12.34
N MET A 51 -4.18 -10.90 -13.18
CA MET A 51 -2.79 -10.81 -12.72
C MET A 51 -2.46 -9.41 -12.23
N ALA A 52 -2.92 -8.37 -12.94
CA ALA A 52 -2.72 -6.97 -12.57
C ALA A 52 -3.41 -6.64 -11.24
N SER A 53 -4.64 -7.11 -11.00
CA SER A 53 -5.32 -6.88 -9.72
C SER A 53 -4.58 -7.52 -8.55
N ARG A 54 -4.11 -8.77 -8.70
CA ARG A 54 -3.29 -9.45 -7.69
C ARG A 54 -1.95 -8.78 -7.43
N GLN A 55 -1.38 -8.12 -8.43
CA GLN A 55 -0.13 -7.37 -8.27
C GLN A 55 -0.38 -6.03 -7.58
N ALA A 56 -1.48 -5.35 -7.93
CA ALA A 56 -1.91 -4.11 -7.30
C ALA A 56 -2.21 -4.30 -5.80
N SER A 57 -2.94 -5.36 -5.40
CA SER A 57 -3.19 -5.65 -3.98
C SER A 57 -1.90 -5.89 -3.20
N ARG A 58 -0.98 -6.70 -3.75
CA ARG A 58 0.34 -6.94 -3.11
C ARG A 58 1.19 -5.67 -3.00
N GLN A 59 1.07 -4.76 -3.97
CA GLN A 59 1.75 -3.47 -3.90
C GLN A 59 1.12 -2.56 -2.86
N ALA A 60 -0.22 -2.53 -2.76
CA ALA A 60 -0.93 -1.79 -1.74
C ALA A 60 -0.55 -2.28 -0.33
N ASP A 61 -0.49 -3.59 -0.11
CA ASP A 61 -0.06 -4.18 1.17
C ASP A 61 1.37 -3.77 1.53
N ARG A 62 2.31 -3.84 0.58
CA ARG A 62 3.70 -3.39 0.80
C ARG A 62 3.76 -1.92 1.20
N VAL A 63 2.98 -1.07 0.54
CA VAL A 63 2.92 0.36 0.86
C VAL A 63 2.30 0.58 2.25
N ALA A 64 1.29 -0.19 2.64
CA ALA A 64 0.69 -0.13 3.97
C ALA A 64 1.67 -0.57 5.07
N THR A 65 2.43 -1.65 4.87
CA THR A 65 3.47 -2.10 5.79
C THR A 65 4.59 -1.07 5.92
N LEU A 66 5.00 -0.45 4.81
CA LEU A 66 5.99 0.63 4.79
C LEU A 66 5.51 1.85 5.58
N PHE A 67 4.25 2.26 5.37
CA PHE A 67 3.62 3.34 6.14
C PHE A 67 3.61 3.03 7.64
N ALA A 68 3.25 1.81 8.03
CA ALA A 68 3.28 1.37 9.42
C ALA A 68 4.69 1.39 10.03
N ALA A 69 5.71 0.98 9.27
CA ALA A 69 7.10 0.99 9.71
C ALA A 69 7.60 2.42 9.93
N ASN A 70 7.33 3.32 8.98
CA ASN A 70 7.67 4.74 9.08
C ASN A 70 6.97 5.39 10.29
N MET A 71 5.69 5.11 10.50
CA MET A 71 4.93 5.59 11.66
C MET A 71 5.53 5.11 12.98
N HIS A 72 5.89 3.82 13.08
CA HIS A 72 6.52 3.26 14.28
C HIS A 72 7.85 3.96 14.59
N TRP A 73 8.68 4.10 13.57
CA TRP A 73 10.01 4.70 13.72
C TRP A 73 9.91 6.17 14.13
N VAL A 74 9.06 6.97 13.49
CA VAL A 74 8.88 8.39 13.82
C VAL A 74 8.36 8.57 15.24
N PHE A 75 7.42 7.72 15.68
CA PHE A 75 6.92 7.76 17.06
C PHE A 75 8.00 7.40 18.08
N ARG A 76 8.89 6.44 17.74
CA ARG A 76 10.02 6.06 18.58
C ARG A 76 11.00 7.21 18.74
N GLU A 77 11.33 7.86 17.63
CA GLU A 77 12.32 8.93 17.60
C GLU A 77 11.79 10.24 18.22
N LEU A 78 10.49 10.53 18.05
CA LEU A 78 9.83 11.61 18.80
C LEU A 78 9.84 11.33 20.31
N SER A 79 9.57 10.09 20.72
CA SER A 79 9.65 9.69 22.13
C SER A 79 11.05 9.86 22.71
N ASP A 80 12.08 9.44 21.96
CA ASP A 80 13.49 9.56 22.36
C ASP A 80 13.94 11.03 22.42
N ALA A 81 13.56 11.85 21.43
CA ALA A 81 13.79 13.29 21.47
C ALA A 81 13.12 13.96 22.69
N CYS A 82 11.95 13.46 23.13
CA CYS A 82 11.29 13.94 24.35
C CYS A 82 12.05 13.55 25.61
N ILE A 83 12.60 12.34 25.69
CA ILE A 83 13.46 11.91 26.81
C ILE A 83 14.71 12.79 26.90
N LYS A 84 15.38 13.01 25.77
CA LYS A 84 16.60 13.82 25.67
C LYS A 84 16.34 15.32 25.79
N ARG A 85 15.08 15.76 25.69
CA ARG A 85 14.67 17.17 25.57
C ARG A 85 15.41 17.90 24.44
N ALA A 86 15.69 17.18 23.36
CA ALA A 86 16.46 17.67 22.23
C ALA A 86 15.52 18.36 21.23
N TRP A 87 15.38 19.68 21.35
CA TRP A 87 14.46 20.46 20.51
C TRP A 87 14.76 20.38 19.01
N ALA A 88 16.05 20.36 18.63
CA ALA A 88 16.45 20.27 17.23
C ALA A 88 15.97 18.96 16.59
N ASP A 89 16.23 17.84 17.26
CA ASP A 89 15.79 16.51 16.83
C ASP A 89 14.26 16.42 16.82
N PHE A 90 13.60 16.93 17.87
CA PHE A 90 12.13 16.94 17.95
C PHE A 90 11.49 17.70 16.77
N ALA A 91 12.03 18.87 16.41
CA ALA A 91 11.51 19.67 15.30
C ALA A 91 11.69 18.99 13.94
N VAL A 92 12.78 18.23 13.75
CA VAL A 92 13.01 17.42 12.55
C VAL A 92 11.99 16.29 12.49
N HIS A 93 11.88 15.47 13.54
CA HIS A 93 10.95 14.34 13.56
C HIS A 93 9.48 14.75 13.48
N ARG A 94 9.14 15.96 13.95
CA ARG A 94 7.81 16.56 13.70
C ARG A 94 7.53 16.79 12.22
N ARG A 95 8.52 17.29 11.45
CA ARG A 95 8.37 17.48 9.99
C ARG A 95 8.29 16.14 9.28
N VAL A 96 9.10 15.17 9.71
CA VAL A 96 9.05 13.81 9.18
C VAL A 96 7.66 13.19 9.41
N LEU A 97 7.04 13.39 10.58
CA LEU A 97 5.67 12.94 10.83
C LEU A 97 4.65 13.55 9.84
N GLN A 98 4.78 14.85 9.55
CA GLN A 98 3.95 15.53 8.56
C GLN A 98 4.10 14.92 7.16
N GLU A 99 5.34 14.62 6.75
CA GLU A 99 5.63 14.02 5.45
C GLU A 99 5.11 12.58 5.36
N VAL A 100 5.31 11.76 6.39
CA VAL A 100 4.79 10.39 6.44
C VAL A 100 3.26 10.38 6.34
N LEU A 101 2.57 11.33 6.98
CA LEU A 101 1.11 11.46 6.87
C LEU A 101 0.66 11.97 5.50
N ALA A 102 1.42 12.86 4.87
CA ALA A 102 1.14 13.32 3.51
C ALA A 102 1.25 12.15 2.51
N GLN A 103 2.29 11.33 2.62
CA GLN A 103 2.47 10.10 1.83
C GLN A 103 1.38 9.07 2.13
N GLY A 104 1.00 8.91 3.40
CA GLY A 104 -0.09 8.03 3.84
C GLY A 104 -1.46 8.37 3.23
N ARG A 105 -1.67 9.63 2.80
CA ARG A 105 -2.88 10.07 2.09
C ARG A 105 -2.91 9.61 0.63
N GLU A 106 -1.75 9.41 0.02
CA GLU A 106 -1.60 9.01 -1.39
C GLU A 106 -1.64 7.50 -1.58
N VAL A 107 -1.60 6.72 -0.49
CA VAL A 107 -1.80 5.27 -0.53
C VAL A 107 -3.20 4.99 -1.07
N SER A 108 -3.28 4.22 -2.17
CA SER A 108 -4.54 3.82 -2.79
C SER A 108 -5.35 2.91 -1.87
N LEU A 109 -6.11 3.52 -0.96
CA LEU A 109 -6.97 2.84 0.03
C LEU A 109 -7.98 1.87 -0.62
N GLN A 110 -8.34 2.10 -1.88
CA GLN A 110 -9.26 1.26 -2.64
C GLN A 110 -8.70 -0.13 -2.99
N GLN A 111 -7.38 -0.32 -2.90
CA GLN A 111 -6.71 -1.58 -3.25
C GLN A 111 -6.28 -2.39 -2.02
N LEU A 112 -6.51 -1.87 -0.81
CA LEU A 112 -6.23 -2.56 0.45
C LEU A 112 -7.39 -3.48 0.83
N ASP A 113 -7.05 -4.66 1.34
CA ASP A 113 -8.02 -5.53 1.99
C ASP A 113 -8.55 -4.87 3.28
N GLY A 114 -9.74 -5.28 3.75
CA GLY A 114 -10.44 -4.61 4.87
C GLY A 114 -9.62 -4.49 6.15
N SER A 115 -8.71 -5.43 6.38
CA SER A 115 -7.82 -5.44 7.53
C SER A 115 -6.66 -4.43 7.36
N GLY A 116 -6.03 -4.36 6.18
CA GLY A 116 -4.99 -3.38 5.85
C GLY A 116 -5.53 -1.94 5.83
N LEU A 117 -6.78 -1.76 5.38
CA LEU A 117 -7.49 -0.50 5.48
C LEU A 117 -7.70 -0.08 6.94
N ALA A 118 -8.11 -0.99 7.82
CA ALA A 118 -8.27 -0.73 9.25
C ALA A 118 -6.94 -0.33 9.91
N MET A 119 -5.85 -1.00 9.55
CA MET A 119 -4.50 -0.63 10.00
C MET A 119 -4.13 0.80 9.57
N VAL A 120 -4.18 1.11 8.28
CA VAL A 120 -3.77 2.41 7.75
C VAL A 120 -4.63 3.55 8.31
N THR A 121 -5.94 3.34 8.43
CA THR A 121 -6.84 4.34 9.04
C THR A 121 -6.57 4.55 10.52
N SER A 122 -6.36 3.48 11.30
CA SER A 122 -5.95 3.56 12.70
C SER A 122 -4.63 4.32 12.88
N LEU A 123 -3.61 3.97 12.08
CA LEU A 123 -2.30 4.61 12.14
C LEU A 123 -2.37 6.08 11.74
N ARG A 124 -3.17 6.41 10.74
CA ARG A 124 -3.41 7.80 10.32
C ARG A 124 -4.08 8.60 11.43
N ALA A 125 -5.08 8.04 12.11
CA ALA A 125 -5.71 8.71 13.25
C ALA A 125 -4.70 8.97 14.38
N MET A 126 -3.86 8.00 14.71
CA MET A 126 -2.78 8.17 15.70
C MET A 126 -1.77 9.23 15.27
N GLY A 127 -1.37 9.25 14.00
CA GLY A 127 -0.43 10.23 13.49
C GLY A 127 -0.98 11.65 13.48
N VAL A 128 -2.25 11.83 13.11
CA VAL A 128 -2.91 13.16 13.17
C VAL A 128 -3.00 13.65 14.62
N GLU A 129 -3.45 12.81 15.56
CA GLU A 129 -3.46 13.13 16.99
C GLU A 129 -2.04 13.48 17.48
N GLY A 130 -1.04 12.68 17.13
CA GLY A 130 0.36 12.95 17.47
C GLY A 130 0.88 14.26 16.89
N LEU A 131 0.47 14.60 15.67
CA LEU A 131 0.83 15.86 14.99
C LEU A 131 0.22 17.07 15.71
N GLU A 132 -1.03 16.99 16.17
CA GLU A 132 -1.67 18.05 16.96
C GLU A 132 -0.93 18.27 18.30
N MET A 133 -0.50 17.19 18.93
CA MET A 133 0.26 17.23 20.19
C MET A 133 1.65 17.89 20.01
N VAL A 134 2.38 17.57 18.92
CA VAL A 134 3.68 18.21 18.64
C VAL A 134 3.58 19.60 18.03
N ALA A 135 2.47 19.95 17.37
CA ALA A 135 2.28 21.27 16.78
C ALA A 135 2.12 22.36 17.84
N THR A 136 1.46 22.02 18.96
CA THR A 136 1.23 22.92 20.09
C THR A 136 2.39 22.96 21.08
N HIS A 137 3.36 22.06 20.95
CA HIS A 137 4.49 21.97 21.87
C HIS A 137 5.54 23.06 21.64
N THR A 138 6.17 23.51 22.72
CA THR A 138 7.23 24.53 22.75
C THR A 138 8.45 23.98 23.50
N PRO A 139 9.66 24.57 23.36
CA PRO A 139 10.86 24.07 24.02
C PRO A 139 10.76 24.04 25.56
N GLN A 140 9.93 24.91 26.13
CA GLN A 140 9.65 24.99 27.57
C GLN A 140 8.40 24.21 27.99
N GLY A 141 7.77 23.49 27.06
CA GLY A 141 6.55 22.73 27.30
C GLY A 141 6.78 21.45 28.12
N ASP A 142 5.69 20.72 28.37
CA ASP A 142 5.73 19.46 29.12
C ASP A 142 6.21 18.29 28.24
N TRP A 143 7.53 18.12 28.20
CA TRP A 143 8.22 17.02 27.52
C TRP A 143 7.81 15.63 28.05
N HIS A 144 7.48 15.53 29.34
CA HIS A 144 7.14 14.26 29.96
C HIS A 144 5.73 13.80 29.57
N HIS A 145 4.80 14.73 29.39
CA HIS A 145 3.48 14.46 28.83
C HIS A 145 3.57 13.91 27.40
N LEU A 146 4.37 14.56 26.54
CA LEU A 146 4.58 14.08 25.17
C LEU A 146 5.27 12.73 25.10
N HIS A 147 6.31 12.51 25.90
CA HIS A 147 6.99 11.23 25.96
C HIS A 147 6.01 10.09 26.29
N ARG A 148 5.20 10.25 27.35
CA ARG A 148 4.18 9.26 27.74
C ARG A 148 3.14 9.03 26.64
N TYR A 149 2.76 10.07 25.90
CA TYR A 149 1.85 9.93 24.77
C TYR A 149 2.44 9.01 23.68
N PHE A 150 3.67 9.28 23.23
CA PHE A 150 4.32 8.48 22.18
C PHE A 150 4.62 7.06 22.65
N GLU A 151 5.13 6.90 23.87
CA GLU A 151 5.42 5.60 24.48
C GLU A 151 4.17 4.71 24.53
N LYS A 152 3.02 5.27 24.94
CA LYS A 152 1.76 4.52 25.03
C LYS A 152 1.26 4.00 23.67
N ARG A 153 1.57 4.70 22.57
CA ARG A 153 1.11 4.36 21.21
C ARG A 153 2.03 3.37 20.50
N LEU A 154 3.32 3.32 20.87
CA LEU A 154 4.30 2.43 20.25
C LEU A 154 3.90 0.94 20.23
N PRO A 155 3.39 0.34 21.34
CA PRO A 155 2.94 -1.06 21.33
C PRO A 155 1.79 -1.32 20.36
N SER A 156 0.87 -0.37 20.21
CA SER A 156 -0.26 -0.51 19.27
C SER A 156 0.23 -0.52 17.82
N ILE A 157 1.19 0.34 17.47
CA ILE A 157 1.79 0.36 16.13
C ILE A 157 2.62 -0.92 15.89
N ALA A 158 3.39 -1.36 16.89
CA ALA A 158 4.14 -2.60 16.82
C ALA A 158 3.24 -3.83 16.67
N GLY A 159 2.07 -3.85 17.33
CA GLY A 159 1.06 -4.90 17.17
C GLY A 159 0.51 -4.96 15.75
N TRP A 160 0.25 -3.82 15.12
CA TRP A 160 -0.11 -3.78 13.70
C TRP A 160 1.02 -4.30 12.81
N LEU A 161 2.27 -3.91 13.04
CA LEU A 161 3.42 -4.44 12.29
C LEU A 161 3.59 -5.96 12.43
N ALA A 162 3.43 -6.49 13.64
CA ALA A 162 3.52 -7.92 13.89
C ALA A 162 2.43 -8.72 13.16
N LEU A 163 1.25 -8.14 12.95
CA LEU A 163 0.13 -8.76 12.24
C LEU A 163 0.27 -8.70 10.71
N TYR A 164 0.95 -7.67 10.16
CA TYR A 164 1.05 -7.43 8.70
C TYR A 164 2.44 -7.70 8.11
N GLY A 165 3.41 -8.06 8.94
CA GLY A 165 4.77 -8.42 8.53
C GLY A 165 5.81 -7.35 8.83
N HIS A 166 7.05 -7.78 9.03
CA HIS A 166 8.18 -6.90 9.27
C HIS A 166 8.57 -6.14 7.98
N PRO A 167 8.97 -4.85 8.08
CA PRO A 167 9.56 -4.15 6.95
C PRO A 167 10.82 -4.90 6.46
N PRO A 168 11.18 -4.79 5.17
CA PRO A 168 12.36 -5.46 4.61
C PRO A 168 13.63 -5.13 5.44
N GLU A 169 14.48 -6.13 5.66
CA GLU A 169 15.64 -6.10 6.58
C GLU A 169 16.69 -5.01 6.27
N SER A 170 16.60 -4.30 5.14
CA SER A 170 17.47 -3.17 4.81
C SER A 170 17.10 -1.84 5.50
N SER A 171 16.12 -1.86 6.41
CA SER A 171 15.60 -0.69 7.13
C SER A 171 16.54 -0.24 8.25
N GLY A 172 17.72 0.26 7.88
CA GLY A 172 18.63 0.90 8.82
C GLY A 172 18.08 2.23 9.35
N PRO A 173 18.63 2.76 10.46
CA PRO A 173 18.16 3.97 11.16
C PRO A 173 18.07 5.26 10.32
N THR A 174 18.59 5.25 9.10
CA THR A 174 18.68 6.40 8.18
C THR A 174 17.97 6.18 6.84
N ASP A 175 17.46 4.98 6.55
CA ASP A 175 16.85 4.68 5.25
C ASP A 175 15.32 4.79 5.36
N TYR A 176 14.84 6.04 5.33
CA TYR A 176 13.44 6.32 5.10
C TYR A 176 13.06 5.89 3.67
N GLN A 177 12.70 4.61 3.50
CA GLN A 177 12.28 4.08 2.21
C GLN A 177 11.05 4.87 1.73
N GLY A 178 11.20 5.57 0.59
CA GLY A 178 10.13 6.39 -0.01
C GLY A 178 10.19 7.89 0.26
N LEU A 179 11.01 8.38 1.21
CA LEU A 179 11.26 9.83 1.44
C LEU A 179 12.41 10.39 0.58
N ARG A 180 12.96 9.59 -0.34
CA ARG A 180 14.14 9.92 -1.19
C ARG A 180 13.93 11.05 -2.21
N THR A 181 12.79 11.75 -2.22
CA THR A 181 12.57 12.87 -3.16
C THR A 181 12.56 14.26 -2.51
N SER A 182 12.48 14.40 -1.17
CA SER A 182 12.41 15.71 -0.50
C SER A 182 13.71 16.13 0.22
N PHE A 183 14.45 15.19 0.83
CA PHE A 183 15.63 15.56 1.64
C PHE A 183 16.95 15.70 0.86
N GLY A 184 17.08 15.08 -0.31
CA GLY A 184 18.27 15.21 -1.18
C GLY A 184 18.46 16.60 -1.80
N GLN A 185 17.48 17.50 -1.64
CA GLN A 185 17.56 18.89 -2.12
C GLN A 185 18.19 19.85 -1.11
N PHE A 186 18.32 19.48 0.16
CA PHE A 186 18.90 20.34 1.20
C PHE A 186 20.43 20.23 1.29
N GLU A 187 21.07 19.38 0.48
CA GLU A 187 22.53 19.16 0.48
C GLU A 187 23.26 19.76 -0.74
N SER A 188 22.60 20.60 -1.56
CA SER A 188 23.21 21.21 -2.75
C SER A 188 23.06 22.74 -2.87
N ARG A 189 23.14 23.46 -1.74
CA ARG A 189 23.43 24.91 -1.76
C ARG A 189 24.41 25.31 -0.66
#